data_AF-A0A9X1WDQ8-F1
#
_entry.id   AF-A0A9X1WDQ8-F1
#
_cell.length_a   1.000
_cell.length_b   1.000
_cell.length_c   1.000
_cell.angle_alpha   90.00
_cell.angle_beta   90.00
_cell.angle_gamma   90.00
#
_symmetry.space_group_name_H-M   'P 1'
#
loop_
_entity.id
_entity.type
_entity.pdbx_description
1 polymer ?
#
loop_
_entity_poly.entity_id
_entity_poly.type
_entity_poly.pdbx_seq_one_letter_code
_entity_poly.pdbx_strand_id
1 'polypeptide(L)'
;EIPVTVTDEHNATAQTTLTITVTGTNDAPVAEAKTDSVIEDTVITGAMSATDVDLADNAELTFSTDSTVEGLIFNDDGSYTFDASSYDSLGKDEKLILEIPVTVTDEHDAAAQTTLTITVTGTNDAPVAEAKTDSVTEDTVITGVVSASDVDLGDDAELSFSTDSTAEGLTF
;
A
#
# COMPACT_ATOMS: atom_id res chain seq x y z
N GLU A 1 -20.10 -13.68 44.93
CA GLU A 1 -19.88 -13.68 46.39
C GLU A 1 -19.20 -14.97 46.78
N ILE A 2 -18.17 -14.91 47.62
CA ILE A 2 -17.43 -16.08 48.10
C ILE A 2 -17.87 -16.34 49.54
N PRO A 3 -18.47 -17.51 49.86
CA PRO A 3 -18.91 -17.80 51.21
C PRO A 3 -17.71 -18.00 52.15
N VAL A 4 -17.73 -17.33 53.29
CA VAL A 4 -16.72 -17.44 54.35
C VAL A 4 -17.40 -18.02 55.58
N THR A 5 -16.88 -19.13 56.09
CA THR A 5 -17.32 -19.74 57.35
C THR A 5 -16.26 -19.54 58.41
N VAL A 6 -16.64 -18.97 59.55
CA VAL A 6 -15.79 -18.81 60.73
C VAL A 6 -16.20 -19.89 61.74
N THR A 7 -15.25 -20.69 62.21
CA THR A 7 -15.47 -21.76 63.19
C THR A 7 -14.65 -21.48 64.44
N ASP A 8 -15.26 -21.56 65.63
CA ASP A 8 -14.54 -21.40 66.91
C ASP A 8 -13.83 -22.70 67.36
N GLU A 9 -13.08 -22.66 68.47
CA GLU A 9 -12.37 -23.84 68.99
C GLU A 9 -13.30 -24.95 69.52
N HIS A 10 -14.60 -24.68 69.63
CA HIS A 10 -15.63 -25.61 70.09
C HIS A 10 -16.55 -26.09 68.96
N ASN A 11 -16.23 -25.78 67.69
CA ASN A 11 -16.95 -26.14 66.46
C ASN A 11 -18.28 -25.39 66.19
N ALA A 12 -18.56 -24.27 66.84
CA ALA A 12 -19.66 -23.40 66.44
C ALA A 12 -19.27 -22.60 65.18
N THR A 13 -20.21 -22.39 64.25
CA THR A 13 -19.94 -21.73 62.97
C THR A 13 -20.81 -20.49 62.73
N ALA A 14 -20.24 -19.51 62.04
CA ALA A 14 -20.94 -18.35 61.48
C ALA A 14 -20.60 -18.21 59.99
N GLN A 15 -21.55 -17.74 59.18
CA GLN A 15 -21.35 -17.52 57.75
C GLN A 15 -21.40 -16.03 57.42
N THR A 16 -20.54 -15.61 56.51
CA THR A 16 -20.56 -14.30 55.86
C THR A 16 -20.16 -14.45 54.39
N THR A 17 -20.21 -13.38 53.62
CA THR A 17 -19.79 -13.37 52.21
C THR A 17 -18.66 -12.37 52.02
N LEU A 18 -17.64 -12.77 51.25
CA LEU A 18 -16.64 -11.89 50.69
C LEU A 18 -17.08 -11.49 49.28
N THR A 19 -17.26 -10.19 49.06
CA THR A 19 -17.53 -9.63 47.74
C THR A 19 -16.26 -9.00 47.20
N ILE A 20 -15.81 -9.49 46.03
CA ILE A 20 -14.71 -8.92 45.26
C ILE A 20 -15.32 -8.27 44.03
N THR A 21 -15.07 -6.98 43.85
CA THR A 21 -15.39 -6.25 42.62
C THR A 21 -14.13 -6.15 41.78
N VAL A 22 -14.24 -6.55 40.52
CA VAL A 22 -13.19 -6.34 39.51
C VAL A 22 -13.69 -5.28 38.55
N THR A 23 -12.88 -4.26 38.31
CA THR A 23 -13.16 -3.19 37.34
C THR A 23 -12.18 -3.38 36.18
N GLY A 24 -12.71 -3.46 34.95
CA GLY A 24 -11.90 -3.53 33.74
C GLY A 24 -11.20 -2.20 33.44
N THR A 25 -10.22 -2.28 32.54
CA THR A 25 -9.55 -1.13 31.92
C THR A 25 -9.77 -1.23 30.42
N ASN A 26 -9.64 -0.12 29.70
CA ASN A 26 -9.66 -0.13 28.25
C ASN A 26 -8.32 -0.65 27.71
N ASP A 27 -8.33 -1.83 27.11
CA ASP A 27 -7.26 -2.41 26.34
C ASP A 27 -7.12 -1.69 24.99
N ALA A 28 -5.98 -1.87 24.32
CA ALA A 28 -5.76 -1.29 23.00
C ALA A 28 -6.16 -2.31 21.90
N PRO A 29 -6.52 -1.83 20.71
CA PRO A 29 -6.85 -2.70 19.60
C PRO A 29 -5.66 -3.56 19.16
N VAL A 30 -5.95 -4.68 18.53
CA VAL A 30 -4.99 -5.58 17.90
C VAL A 30 -5.25 -5.57 16.40
N ALA A 31 -4.33 -4.96 15.63
CA ALA A 31 -4.39 -4.95 14.18
C ALA A 31 -3.41 -5.94 13.56
N GLU A 32 -3.82 -6.56 12.45
CA GLU A 32 -2.96 -7.44 11.67
C GLU A 32 -2.24 -6.65 10.58
N ALA A 33 -1.00 -7.05 10.28
CA ALA A 33 -0.29 -6.53 9.11
C ALA A 33 -0.94 -7.09 7.84
N LYS A 34 -0.99 -6.28 6.79
CA LYS A 34 -1.57 -6.66 5.51
C LYS A 34 -0.53 -6.56 4.41
N THR A 35 -0.54 -7.51 3.48
CA THR A 35 0.32 -7.48 2.30
C THR A 35 -0.51 -7.72 1.05
N ASP A 36 -0.35 -6.83 0.08
CA ASP A 36 -0.94 -6.95 -1.26
C ASP A 36 0.13 -6.81 -2.34
N SER A 37 -0.22 -7.23 -3.55
CA SER A 37 0.59 -7.06 -4.75
C SER A 37 -0.25 -6.56 -5.90
N VAL A 38 0.34 -5.71 -6.73
CA VAL A 38 -0.30 -5.07 -7.86
C VAL A 38 0.69 -4.98 -9.01
N ILE A 39 0.19 -5.06 -10.23
CA ILE A 39 0.98 -4.75 -11.43
C ILE A 39 0.81 -3.26 -11.67
N GLU A 40 1.84 -2.54 -12.11
CA GLU A 40 1.64 -1.15 -12.55
C GLU A 40 0.51 -1.03 -13.59
N ASP A 41 -0.04 0.17 -13.75
CA ASP A 41 -1.22 0.41 -14.58
C ASP A 41 -2.49 -0.34 -14.18
N THR A 42 -2.54 -0.84 -12.95
CA THR A 42 -3.74 -1.45 -12.40
C THR A 42 -4.13 -0.85 -11.06
N VAL A 43 -5.42 -0.95 -10.76
CA VAL A 43 -6.00 -0.48 -9.50
C VAL A 43 -6.42 -1.69 -8.66
N ILE A 44 -6.04 -1.70 -7.39
CA ILE A 44 -6.52 -2.67 -6.40
C ILE A 44 -7.32 -2.00 -5.29
N THR A 45 -8.15 -2.79 -4.62
CA THR A 45 -8.83 -2.39 -3.40
C THR A 45 -8.57 -3.40 -2.29
N GLY A 46 -8.57 -2.92 -1.05
CA GLY A 46 -8.34 -3.75 0.12
C GLY A 46 -8.95 -3.13 1.38
N ALA A 47 -8.81 -3.85 2.49
CA ALA A 47 -9.22 -3.37 3.80
C ALA A 47 -8.32 -3.96 4.89
N MET A 48 -7.97 -3.14 5.88
CA MET A 48 -7.30 -3.56 7.11
C MET A 48 -8.26 -4.31 8.03
N SER A 49 -7.71 -5.12 8.93
CA SER A 49 -8.48 -5.85 9.94
C SER A 49 -7.86 -5.62 11.31
N ALA A 50 -8.72 -5.37 12.28
CA ALA A 50 -8.35 -5.24 13.68
C ALA A 50 -9.48 -5.73 14.58
N THR A 51 -9.13 -6.08 15.81
CA THR A 51 -10.07 -6.49 16.86
C THR A 51 -9.71 -5.80 18.15
N ASP A 52 -10.69 -5.50 18.99
CA ASP A 52 -10.46 -5.06 20.35
C ASP A 52 -11.29 -5.94 21.30
N VAL A 53 -10.72 -6.32 22.44
CA VAL A 53 -11.34 -7.24 23.40
C VAL A 53 -12.44 -6.56 24.22
N ASP A 54 -12.37 -5.25 24.36
CA ASP A 54 -13.36 -4.42 25.06
C ASP A 54 -14.47 -3.91 24.13
N LEU A 55 -14.30 -4.06 22.81
CA LEU A 55 -15.25 -3.62 21.81
C LEU A 55 -16.60 -4.31 21.97
N ALA A 56 -17.67 -3.53 22.11
CA ALA A 56 -19.02 -4.04 21.95
C ALA A 56 -19.27 -4.43 20.47
N ASP A 57 -20.24 -5.30 20.19
CA ASP A 57 -20.60 -5.81 18.85
C ASP A 57 -20.85 -4.72 17.77
N ASN A 58 -20.96 -3.46 18.16
CA ASN A 58 -21.28 -2.30 17.32
C ASN A 58 -20.36 -1.09 17.54
N ALA A 59 -19.26 -1.24 18.27
CA ALA A 59 -18.22 -0.22 18.32
C ALA A 59 -17.29 -0.36 17.11
N GLU A 60 -16.83 0.78 16.59
CA GLU A 60 -16.05 0.85 15.35
C GLU A 60 -14.62 1.28 15.65
N LEU A 61 -13.66 0.54 15.11
CA LEU A 61 -12.26 0.92 15.13
C LEU A 61 -12.00 1.91 13.99
N THR A 62 -11.27 2.98 14.29
CA THR A 62 -10.89 4.00 13.31
C THR A 62 -9.45 3.78 12.87
N PHE A 63 -9.22 3.74 11.56
CA PHE A 63 -7.90 3.58 10.97
C PHE A 63 -7.38 4.93 10.45
N SER A 64 -6.06 5.10 10.44
CA SER A 64 -5.42 6.29 9.89
C SER A 64 -4.00 6.01 9.44
N THR A 65 -3.51 6.82 8.51
CA THR A 65 -2.10 6.84 8.11
C THR A 65 -1.71 8.26 7.75
N ASP A 66 -0.48 8.66 8.11
CA ASP A 66 0.13 9.92 7.68
C ASP A 66 0.93 9.76 6.37
N SER A 67 0.94 8.55 5.79
CA SER A 67 1.72 8.25 4.60
C SER A 67 1.08 8.87 3.35
N THR A 68 1.89 9.54 2.54
CA THR A 68 1.46 10.19 1.30
C THR A 68 1.92 9.41 0.07
N VAL A 69 1.63 8.12 0.04
CA VAL A 69 1.94 7.26 -1.11
C VAL A 69 1.10 7.67 -2.32
N GLU A 70 1.75 7.93 -3.45
CA GLU A 70 1.06 8.27 -4.69
C GLU A 70 0.18 7.11 -5.15
N GLY A 71 -1.05 7.42 -5.55
CA GLY A 71 -2.07 6.44 -5.92
C GLY A 71 -2.84 5.81 -4.75
N LEU A 72 -2.43 6.02 -3.49
CA LEU A 72 -3.13 5.49 -2.32
C LEU A 72 -4.25 6.43 -1.86
N ILE A 73 -5.46 5.90 -1.74
CA ILE A 73 -6.56 6.49 -0.98
C ILE A 73 -6.87 5.53 0.17
N PHE A 74 -6.70 5.98 1.40
CA PHE A 74 -6.92 5.20 2.62
C PHE A 74 -8.01 5.86 3.46
N ASN A 75 -9.04 5.09 3.83
CA ASN A 75 -10.21 5.56 4.56
C ASN A 75 -10.13 5.18 6.05
N ASP A 76 -10.93 5.87 6.86
CA ASP A 76 -11.01 5.69 8.31
C ASP A 76 -11.67 4.38 8.73
N ASP A 77 -12.49 3.78 7.87
CA ASP A 77 -13.01 2.41 8.04
C ASP A 77 -11.98 1.30 7.75
N GLY A 78 -10.74 1.69 7.40
CA GLY A 78 -9.65 0.79 7.06
C GLY A 78 -9.67 0.27 5.63
N SER A 79 -10.67 0.63 4.82
CA SER A 79 -10.69 0.35 3.39
C SER A 79 -9.70 1.26 2.63
N TYR A 80 -9.18 0.77 1.52
CA TYR A 80 -8.32 1.57 0.65
C TYR A 80 -8.43 1.16 -0.82
N THR A 81 -8.04 2.09 -1.68
CA THR A 81 -7.75 1.84 -3.10
C THR A 81 -6.31 2.24 -3.38
N PHE A 82 -5.63 1.49 -4.22
CA PHE A 82 -4.28 1.82 -4.68
C PHE A 82 -4.24 1.78 -6.21
N ASP A 83 -3.98 2.92 -6.83
CA ASP A 83 -3.79 3.10 -8.27
C ASP A 83 -2.29 3.09 -8.59
N ALA A 84 -1.84 2.10 -9.37
CA ALA A 84 -0.45 1.91 -9.70
C ALA A 84 -0.02 2.59 -11.02
N SER A 85 -0.86 3.43 -11.64
CA SER A 85 -0.56 4.11 -12.93
C SER A 85 0.45 5.28 -12.85
N SER A 86 1.13 5.47 -11.73
CA SER A 86 2.21 6.47 -11.61
C SER A 86 3.58 5.82 -11.46
N TYR A 87 3.65 4.50 -11.65
CA TYR A 87 4.83 3.70 -11.40
C TYR A 87 5.50 3.15 -12.68
N ASP A 88 5.08 3.64 -13.86
CA ASP A 88 5.55 3.26 -15.23
C ASP A 88 7.08 3.28 -15.42
N SER A 89 7.83 3.87 -14.49
CA SER A 89 9.29 3.78 -14.50
C SER A 89 9.83 2.39 -14.12
N LEU A 90 8.98 1.51 -13.59
CA LEU A 90 9.40 0.17 -13.17
C LEU A 90 9.48 -0.73 -14.40
N GLY A 91 10.69 -1.11 -14.78
CA GLY A 91 10.86 -2.05 -15.87
C GLY A 91 10.28 -3.44 -15.56
N LYS A 92 10.19 -4.27 -16.59
CA LYS A 92 9.56 -5.59 -16.46
C LYS A 92 10.14 -6.42 -15.33
N ASP A 93 9.24 -6.94 -14.49
CA ASP A 93 9.54 -7.77 -13.32
C ASP A 93 10.30 -7.03 -12.20
N GLU A 94 10.60 -5.73 -12.37
CA GLU A 94 11.10 -4.88 -11.30
C GLU A 94 10.03 -4.71 -10.22
N LYS A 95 10.46 -4.56 -8.96
CA LYS A 95 9.56 -4.48 -7.82
C LYS A 95 9.87 -3.31 -6.93
N LEU A 96 8.84 -2.54 -6.63
CA LEU A 96 8.84 -1.54 -5.58
C LEU A 96 8.00 -2.04 -4.40
N ILE A 97 8.58 -1.99 -3.20
CA ILE A 97 7.87 -2.33 -1.96
C ILE A 97 7.55 -1.03 -1.22
N LEU A 98 6.26 -0.79 -1.01
CA LEU A 98 5.73 0.34 -0.27
C LEU A 98 5.30 -0.15 1.11
N GLU A 99 5.83 0.45 2.18
CA GLU A 99 5.46 0.15 3.56
C GLU A 99 4.71 1.34 4.16
N ILE A 100 3.43 1.16 4.41
CA ILE A 100 2.51 2.19 4.90
C ILE A 100 2.22 1.94 6.38
N PRO A 101 2.72 2.77 7.31
CA PRO A 101 2.35 2.67 8.72
C PRO A 101 0.89 3.05 8.90
N VAL A 102 0.13 2.20 9.58
CA VAL A 102 -1.29 2.42 9.87
C VAL A 102 -1.48 2.41 11.39
N THR A 103 -2.22 3.39 11.90
CA THR A 103 -2.67 3.43 13.29
C THR A 103 -4.15 3.06 13.33
N VAL A 104 -4.52 2.14 14.22
CA VAL A 104 -5.90 1.84 14.57
C VAL A 104 -6.18 2.37 15.97
N THR A 105 -7.33 3.00 16.17
CA THR A 105 -7.74 3.61 17.43
C THR A 105 -9.16 3.17 17.78
N ASP A 106 -9.42 2.88 19.04
CA ASP A 106 -10.75 2.58 19.56
C ASP A 106 -11.56 3.85 19.92
N GLU A 107 -12.76 3.69 20.46
CA GLU A 107 -13.62 4.81 20.86
C GLU A 107 -13.16 5.54 22.14
N HIS A 108 -12.13 5.03 22.83
CA HIS A 108 -11.57 5.56 24.07
C HIS A 108 -10.12 6.05 23.88
N ASP A 109 -9.69 6.28 22.64
CA ASP A 109 -8.38 6.78 22.22
C ASP A 109 -7.19 5.83 22.49
N ALA A 110 -7.42 4.56 22.82
CA ALA A 110 -6.33 3.59 22.83
C ALA A 110 -6.00 3.18 21.40
N ALA A 111 -4.71 3.08 21.09
CA ALA A 111 -4.24 2.91 19.74
C ALA A 111 -3.18 1.80 19.61
N ALA A 112 -3.15 1.19 18.43
CA ALA A 112 -2.12 0.25 18.02
C ALA A 112 -1.64 0.57 16.60
N GLN A 113 -0.41 0.14 16.30
CA GLN A 113 0.21 0.34 14.99
C GLN A 113 0.34 -0.99 14.26
N THR A 114 0.16 -0.94 12.95
CA THR A 114 0.39 -2.04 12.03
C THR A 114 0.96 -1.48 10.71
N THR A 115 1.16 -2.35 9.72
CA THR A 115 1.69 -1.97 8.41
C THR A 115 0.85 -2.59 7.30
N LEU A 116 0.55 -1.76 6.30
CA LEU A 116 0.11 -2.20 4.98
C LEU A 116 1.33 -2.20 4.06
N THR A 117 1.66 -3.36 3.50
CA THR A 117 2.75 -3.52 2.53
C THR A 117 2.16 -3.76 1.15
N ILE A 118 2.50 -2.92 0.17
CA ILE A 118 2.09 -3.10 -1.23
C ILE A 118 3.34 -3.34 -2.08
N THR A 119 3.36 -4.44 -2.83
CA THR A 119 4.41 -4.71 -3.83
C THR A 119 3.88 -4.35 -5.22
N VAL A 120 4.44 -3.31 -5.83
CA VAL A 120 4.19 -2.96 -7.24
C VAL A 120 5.18 -3.73 -8.11
N THR A 121 4.69 -4.41 -9.13
CA THR A 121 5.52 -5.10 -10.14
C THR A 121 5.40 -4.39 -11.47
N GLY A 122 6.54 -3.97 -12.03
CA GLY A 122 6.62 -3.31 -13.32
C GLY A 122 6.34 -4.22 -14.51
N THR A 123 5.95 -3.63 -15.61
CA THR A 123 5.73 -4.23 -16.91
C THR A 123 6.74 -3.69 -17.92
N ASN A 124 6.58 -4.04 -19.20
CA ASN A 124 7.45 -3.49 -20.23
C ASN A 124 6.61 -2.55 -21.08
N ASP A 125 6.78 -1.26 -20.89
CA ASP A 125 6.19 -0.26 -21.75
C ASP A 125 6.85 -0.23 -23.13
N ALA A 126 6.11 0.26 -24.11
CA ALA A 126 6.62 0.39 -25.47
C ALA A 126 7.38 1.71 -25.63
N PRO A 127 8.50 1.74 -26.37
CA PRO A 127 9.19 2.99 -26.65
C PRO A 127 8.32 3.91 -27.50
N VAL A 128 8.42 5.21 -27.23
CA VAL A 128 7.77 6.28 -27.97
C VAL A 128 8.80 6.98 -28.85
N ALA A 129 8.62 6.91 -30.17
CA ALA A 129 9.45 7.62 -31.14
C ALA A 129 8.83 8.97 -31.52
N GLU A 130 9.66 10.01 -31.63
CA GLU A 130 9.21 11.34 -32.05
C GLU A 130 9.24 11.48 -33.58
N ALA A 131 8.09 11.83 -34.16
CA ALA A 131 8.01 12.08 -35.59
C ALA A 131 8.86 13.30 -35.96
N LYS A 132 9.75 13.11 -36.93
CA LYS A 132 10.58 14.18 -37.48
C LYS A 132 10.20 14.48 -38.92
N THR A 133 10.01 15.76 -39.22
CA THR A 133 9.82 16.24 -40.58
C THR A 133 10.97 17.17 -40.93
N ASP A 134 11.61 16.89 -42.06
CA ASP A 134 12.68 17.70 -42.62
C ASP A 134 12.36 18.02 -44.08
N SER A 135 13.01 19.05 -44.63
CA SER A 135 12.93 19.40 -46.04
C SER A 135 14.31 19.78 -46.55
N VAL A 136 14.59 19.46 -47.81
CA VAL A 136 15.89 19.66 -48.44
C VAL A 136 15.64 20.07 -49.89
N THR A 137 16.48 20.96 -50.43
CA THR A 137 16.40 21.34 -51.85
C THR A 137 17.11 20.26 -52.67
N GLU A 138 16.72 20.11 -53.94
CA GLU A 138 17.46 19.22 -54.85
C GLU A 138 18.97 19.52 -54.83
N ASP A 139 19.76 18.46 -55.03
CA ASP A 139 21.23 18.49 -55.03
C ASP A 139 21.88 18.95 -53.71
N THR A 140 21.17 18.85 -52.59
CA THR A 140 21.73 19.13 -51.24
C THR A 140 21.55 17.94 -50.29
N VAL A 141 22.42 17.87 -49.27
CA VAL A 141 22.41 16.81 -48.25
C VAL A 141 21.87 17.36 -46.95
N ILE A 142 21.01 16.59 -46.29
CA ILE A 142 20.56 16.83 -44.92
C ILE A 142 20.98 15.68 -44.01
N THR A 143 21.36 16.01 -42.78
CA THR A 143 21.65 15.04 -41.73
C THR A 143 20.71 15.26 -40.57
N GLY A 144 20.33 14.19 -39.88
CA GLY A 144 19.44 14.29 -38.75
C GLY A 144 19.49 13.05 -37.88
N VAL A 145 19.01 13.21 -36.64
CA VAL A 145 18.70 12.12 -35.72
C VAL A 145 17.20 12.04 -35.54
N VAL A 146 16.70 10.83 -35.28
CA VAL A 146 15.34 10.58 -34.76
C VAL A 146 15.48 10.34 -33.27
N SER A 147 14.67 11.02 -32.47
CA SER A 147 14.58 10.81 -31.02
C SER A 147 13.52 9.76 -30.70
N ALA A 148 13.78 8.96 -29.68
CA ALA A 148 12.81 8.12 -29.02
C ALA A 148 13.13 8.05 -27.53
N SER A 149 12.13 7.73 -26.72
CA SER A 149 12.24 7.51 -25.28
C SER A 149 11.48 6.26 -24.90
N ASP A 150 11.82 5.66 -23.78
CA ASP A 150 11.11 4.55 -23.18
C ASP A 150 11.07 4.82 -21.67
N VAL A 151 9.91 4.65 -21.04
CA VAL A 151 9.71 5.02 -19.64
C VAL A 151 10.34 4.01 -18.68
N ASP A 152 10.48 2.75 -19.11
CA ASP A 152 11.15 1.68 -18.37
C ASP A 152 12.68 1.87 -18.28
N LEU A 153 13.23 2.68 -19.19
CA LEU A 153 14.66 2.74 -19.45
C LEU A 153 15.32 3.91 -18.72
N GLY A 154 16.39 3.61 -17.99
CA GLY A 154 17.28 4.64 -17.44
C GLY A 154 18.10 5.36 -18.52
N ASP A 155 18.72 6.48 -18.14
CA ASP A 155 19.42 7.41 -19.05
C ASP A 155 20.50 6.79 -19.96
N ASP A 156 21.07 5.65 -19.58
CA ASP A 156 22.15 4.96 -20.32
C ASP A 156 21.66 3.81 -21.23
N ALA A 157 20.35 3.62 -21.36
CA ALA A 157 19.79 2.52 -22.15
C ALA A 157 19.84 2.79 -23.67
N GLU A 158 20.03 1.73 -24.47
CA GLU A 158 20.12 1.83 -25.92
C GLU A 158 18.80 1.43 -26.60
N LEU A 159 18.23 2.34 -27.38
CA LEU A 159 17.16 2.05 -28.32
C LEU A 159 17.75 1.74 -29.71
N SER A 160 17.31 0.64 -30.32
CA SER A 160 17.70 0.29 -31.68
C SER A 160 16.71 0.84 -32.69
N PHE A 161 17.22 1.49 -33.74
CA PHE A 161 16.39 2.00 -34.82
C PHE A 161 16.65 1.19 -36.10
N SER A 162 15.61 1.00 -36.91
CA SER A 162 15.72 0.43 -38.25
C SER A 162 14.76 1.15 -39.21
N THR A 163 15.01 1.02 -40.52
CA THR A 163 14.10 1.52 -41.55
C THR A 163 13.96 0.52 -42.68
N ASP A 164 12.74 0.37 -43.19
CA ASP A 164 12.44 -0.38 -44.41
C ASP A 164 12.36 0.55 -45.64
N SER A 165 12.75 1.82 -45.50
CA SER A 165 12.68 2.80 -46.58
C SER A 165 13.55 2.40 -47.77
N THR A 166 12.99 2.57 -48.98
CA THR A 166 13.69 2.38 -50.25
C THR A 166 14.02 3.70 -50.95
N ALA A 167 13.87 4.83 -50.25
CA ALA A 167 14.14 6.15 -50.81
C ALA A 167 15.60 6.25 -51.30
N GLU A 168 15.79 6.56 -52.58
CA GLU A 168 17.12 6.74 -53.16
C GLU A 168 17.85 7.89 -52.46
N GLY A 169 19.10 7.65 -52.05
CA GLY A 169 19.93 8.64 -51.36
C GLY A 169 19.80 8.67 -49.84
N LEU A 170 18.89 7.91 -49.23
CA LEU A 170 18.80 7.77 -47.77
C LEU A 170 19.85 6.76 -47.25
N THR A 171 20.58 7.15 -46.21
CA THR A 171 21.43 6.25 -45.40
C THR A 171 20.95 6.29 -43.96
N PHE A 172 20.73 5.13 -43.35
CA PHE A 172 20.18 4.96 -42.00
C PHE A 172 21.13 4.14 -41.13
#